data_AF-A0A480B277-F1
#
_entry.id   AF-A0A480B277-F1
#
_cell.length_a   1.000
_cell.length_b   1.000
_cell.length_c   1.000
_cell.angle_alpha   90.00
_cell.angle_beta   90.00
_cell.angle_gamma   90.00
#
_symmetry.space_group_name_H-M   'P 1'
#
loop_
_entity.id
_entity.type
_entity.pdbx_description
1 polymer ?
#
loop_
_entity_poly.entity_id
_entity_poly.type
_entity_poly.pdbx_seq_one_letter_code
_entity_poly.pdbx_strand_id
1 'polypeptide(L)'
;MAKFKDSSATDAAHVVPEQGTDVADRSIGSIIAETRNLTADQVEKVLAHQKAKGIRFGEAAIALGYASTDDVLFALSQQFHYPYAAEDRRKANPELVALNQPFGVQAESFRAIRSQIMMRLFNEGQERRAIAVVSPDSGDGKTFFAANLAVTLAQLGGRTLLVDADLRGPRQHAVFGIDNSAGLSGILSGRAEAKVIQQVVGVPSLFVLPVGITPPNPLELVERPAFGLLVRELLAKFDHVVVDTPAAQYGSDSAVIAARCGAALVVARQGKSQVVSLQDLVANLAETPAKLAGVIVNEF
;
A
#
# COMPACT_ATOMS: atom_id res chain seq x y z
N MET A 1 11.99 -18.02 -21.19
CA MET A 1 10.61 -17.51 -21.23
C MET A 1 9.73 -18.47 -20.43
N ALA A 2 9.53 -18.20 -19.14
CA ALA A 2 8.61 -19.00 -18.32
C ALA A 2 7.19 -18.51 -18.61
N LYS A 3 6.38 -19.38 -19.24
CA LYS A 3 4.96 -19.12 -19.48
C LYS A 3 4.18 -19.36 -18.18
N PHE A 4 3.44 -18.36 -17.74
CA PHE A 4 2.41 -18.52 -16.71
C PHE A 4 1.29 -19.42 -17.25
N LYS A 5 0.88 -20.41 -16.45
CA LYS A 5 -0.30 -21.25 -16.73
C LYS A 5 -1.48 -20.65 -15.97
N ASP A 6 -2.40 -20.02 -16.69
CA ASP A 6 -3.73 -19.67 -16.18
C ASP A 6 -4.64 -20.91 -16.25
N SER A 7 -5.38 -21.17 -15.17
CA SER A 7 -6.51 -22.08 -15.20
C SER A 7 -7.70 -21.36 -15.85
N SER A 8 -8.14 -21.87 -16.99
CA SER A 8 -9.35 -21.47 -17.72
C SER A 8 -10.61 -21.55 -16.84
N ALA A 9 -11.36 -20.46 -16.77
CA ALA A 9 -12.77 -20.47 -16.38
C ALA A 9 -13.60 -19.95 -17.56
N THR A 10 -14.53 -20.81 -17.96
CA THR A 10 -15.43 -20.77 -19.10
C THR A 10 -16.41 -19.61 -19.05
N ASP A 11 -16.65 -19.06 -20.24
CA ASP A 11 -17.67 -18.08 -20.58
C ASP A 11 -19.08 -18.65 -20.31
N ALA A 12 -19.82 -18.03 -19.41
CA ALA A 12 -21.25 -18.28 -19.21
C ALA A 12 -21.92 -16.95 -18.89
N ALA A 13 -22.69 -16.46 -19.86
CA ALA A 13 -23.51 -15.26 -19.76
C ALA A 13 -24.44 -15.33 -18.53
N HIS A 14 -24.13 -14.54 -17.51
CA HIS A 14 -25.02 -14.31 -16.38
C HIS A 14 -25.86 -13.06 -16.64
N VAL A 15 -27.13 -13.30 -16.95
CA VAL A 15 -28.19 -12.29 -16.89
C VAL A 15 -28.27 -11.79 -15.44
N VAL A 16 -27.97 -10.51 -15.24
CA VAL A 16 -28.12 -9.83 -13.95
C VAL A 16 -29.61 -9.60 -13.71
N PRO A 17 -30.22 -10.11 -12.62
CA PRO A 17 -31.54 -9.68 -12.26
C PRO A 17 -31.45 -8.27 -11.67
N GLU A 18 -32.24 -7.34 -12.20
CA GLU A 18 -32.52 -6.05 -11.58
C GLU A 18 -33.04 -6.29 -10.15
N GLN A 19 -32.20 -6.03 -9.15
CA GLN A 19 -32.62 -5.93 -7.76
C GLN A 19 -32.33 -4.52 -7.26
N GLY A 20 -33.42 -3.78 -7.09
CA GLY A 20 -33.68 -2.80 -6.03
C GLY A 20 -32.53 -1.89 -5.61
N THR A 21 -32.58 -0.66 -6.10
CA THR A 21 -31.95 0.51 -5.50
C THR A 21 -32.45 0.74 -4.07
N ASP A 22 -31.70 0.33 -3.04
CA ASP A 22 -31.96 0.76 -1.65
C ASP A 22 -30.73 0.65 -0.71
N VAL A 23 -29.53 0.92 -1.22
CA VAL A 23 -28.26 0.86 -0.43
C VAL A 23 -27.74 2.26 -0.07
N ALA A 24 -28.51 3.32 -0.32
CA ALA A 24 -28.10 4.70 -0.01
C ALA A 24 -28.36 5.05 1.46
N ASP A 25 -27.29 5.47 2.16
CA ASP A 25 -27.28 6.10 3.49
C ASP A 25 -27.59 5.25 4.74
N ARG A 26 -26.86 4.14 4.93
CA ARG A 26 -26.74 3.56 6.27
C ARG A 26 -26.02 4.54 7.21
N SER A 27 -26.73 5.03 8.22
CA SER A 27 -26.15 5.93 9.23
C SER A 27 -25.07 5.22 10.07
N ILE A 28 -24.06 5.96 10.53
CA ILE A 28 -23.03 5.45 11.46
C ILE A 28 -23.67 4.75 12.67
N GLY A 29 -24.76 5.32 13.19
CA GLY A 29 -25.48 4.75 14.33
C GLY A 29 -26.08 3.39 14.04
N SER A 30 -26.68 3.18 12.86
CA SER A 30 -27.20 1.87 12.46
C SER A 30 -26.09 0.83 12.30
N ILE A 31 -24.94 1.22 11.74
CA ILE A 31 -23.82 0.30 11.54
C ILE A 31 -23.21 -0.11 12.89
N ILE A 32 -23.04 0.81 13.83
CA ILE A 32 -22.55 0.51 15.19
C ILE A 32 -23.54 -0.38 15.94
N ALA A 33 -24.85 -0.06 15.87
CA ALA A 33 -25.89 -0.81 16.55
C ALA A 33 -25.94 -2.27 16.09
N GLU A 34 -25.85 -2.52 14.78
CA GLU A 34 -25.79 -3.86 14.23
C GLU A 34 -24.47 -4.58 14.56
N THR A 35 -23.33 -3.91 14.39
CA THR A 35 -22.01 -4.52 14.61
C THR A 35 -21.83 -4.99 16.05
N ARG A 36 -22.38 -4.25 17.02
CA ARG A 36 -22.31 -4.57 18.46
C ARG A 36 -23.55 -5.26 19.00
N ASN A 37 -24.53 -5.59 18.15
CA ASN A 37 -25.82 -6.14 18.54
C ASN A 37 -26.47 -5.34 19.70
N LEU A 38 -26.48 -4.01 19.59
CA LEU A 38 -27.07 -3.15 20.62
C LEU A 38 -28.58 -3.40 20.72
N THR A 39 -29.09 -3.51 21.94
CA THR A 39 -30.53 -3.63 22.18
C THR A 39 -31.24 -2.29 21.94
N ALA A 40 -32.56 -2.32 21.74
CA ALA A 40 -33.37 -1.12 21.57
C ALA A 40 -33.18 -0.12 22.73
N ASP A 41 -33.18 -0.61 23.96
CA ASP A 41 -32.91 0.18 25.17
C ASP A 41 -31.51 0.83 25.16
N GLN A 42 -30.49 0.11 24.66
CA GLN A 42 -29.13 0.65 24.57
C GLN A 42 -29.07 1.76 23.50
N VAL A 43 -29.71 1.57 22.35
CA VAL A 43 -29.79 2.59 21.29
C VAL A 43 -30.50 3.84 21.79
N GLU A 44 -31.61 3.69 22.52
CA GLU A 44 -32.34 4.82 23.10
C GLU A 44 -31.48 5.61 24.09
N LYS A 45 -30.73 4.92 24.96
CA LYS A 45 -29.77 5.56 25.87
C LYS A 45 -28.68 6.33 25.14
N VAL A 46 -28.15 5.80 24.03
CA VAL A 46 -27.16 6.50 23.19
C VAL A 46 -27.77 7.76 22.58
N LEU A 47 -28.97 7.68 22.00
CA LEU A 47 -29.67 8.83 21.41
C LEU A 47 -30.00 9.91 22.45
N ALA A 48 -30.43 9.51 23.64
CA ALA A 48 -30.68 10.44 24.74
C ALA A 48 -29.39 11.16 25.17
N HIS A 49 -28.27 10.43 25.30
CA HIS A 49 -26.97 11.02 25.64
C HIS A 49 -26.42 11.94 24.54
N GLN A 50 -26.60 11.53 23.28
CA GLN A 50 -26.28 12.31 22.10
C GLN A 50 -26.99 13.66 22.13
N LYS A 51 -28.32 13.65 22.34
CA LYS A 51 -29.15 14.87 22.38
C LYS A 51 -28.81 15.75 23.60
N ALA A 52 -28.57 15.14 24.76
CA ALA A 52 -28.26 15.87 25.98
C ALA A 52 -26.91 16.60 25.94
N LYS A 53 -25.89 15.99 25.30
CA LYS A 53 -24.53 16.56 25.22
C LYS A 53 -24.21 17.24 23.89
N GLY A 54 -25.07 17.14 22.89
CA GLY A 54 -24.83 17.70 21.56
C GLY A 54 -23.65 17.07 20.82
N ILE A 55 -23.33 15.81 21.11
CA ILE A 55 -22.21 15.06 20.51
C ILE A 55 -22.70 14.12 19.39
N ARG A 56 -21.79 13.45 18.69
CA ARG A 56 -22.16 12.47 17.65
C ARG A 56 -22.57 11.13 18.27
N PHE A 57 -23.38 10.33 17.56
CA PHE A 57 -23.85 9.03 18.04
C PHE A 57 -22.68 8.10 18.46
N GLY A 58 -21.62 8.02 17.64
CA GLY A 58 -20.45 7.21 17.96
C GLY A 58 -19.73 7.66 19.23
N GLU A 59 -19.60 8.98 19.44
CA GLU A 59 -19.00 9.55 20.66
C GLU A 59 -19.87 9.26 21.90
N ALA A 60 -21.20 9.35 21.76
CA ALA A 60 -22.14 8.98 22.81
C ALA A 60 -22.08 7.48 23.14
N ALA A 61 -21.97 6.62 22.14
CA ALA A 61 -21.84 5.17 22.31
C ALA A 61 -20.54 4.79 23.03
N ILE A 62 -19.43 5.47 22.72
CA ILE A 62 -18.15 5.30 23.42
C ILE A 62 -18.25 5.78 24.87
N ALA A 63 -18.81 6.97 25.09
CA ALA A 63 -18.94 7.54 26.44
C ALA A 63 -19.79 6.67 27.38
N LEU A 64 -20.75 5.92 26.83
CA LEU A 64 -21.60 4.98 27.57
C LEU A 64 -21.01 3.55 27.65
N GLY A 65 -19.85 3.29 27.03
CA GLY A 65 -19.19 1.99 27.01
C GLY A 65 -19.86 0.94 26.11
N TYR A 66 -20.75 1.35 25.20
CA TYR A 66 -21.46 0.46 24.29
C TYR A 66 -20.71 0.22 22.97
N ALA A 67 -19.77 1.11 22.62
CA ALA A 67 -18.91 0.98 21.46
C ALA A 67 -17.47 1.38 21.82
N SER A 68 -16.49 0.85 21.09
CA SER A 68 -15.11 1.31 21.11
C SER A 68 -14.87 2.39 20.04
N THR A 69 -13.72 3.07 20.11
CA THR A 69 -13.26 3.93 19.00
C THR A 69 -13.15 3.13 17.70
N ASP A 70 -12.78 1.85 17.80
CA ASP A 70 -12.60 0.95 16.66
C ASP A 70 -13.91 0.59 15.96
N ASP A 71 -15.02 0.49 16.71
CA ASP A 71 -16.36 0.27 16.18
C ASP A 71 -16.85 1.48 15.37
N VAL A 72 -16.56 2.70 15.85
CA VAL A 72 -16.91 3.94 15.15
C VAL A 72 -16.13 4.06 13.85
N LEU A 73 -14.83 3.77 13.88
CA LEU A 73 -13.97 3.79 12.69
C LEU A 73 -14.38 2.69 11.68
N PHE A 74 -14.79 1.50 12.15
CA PHE A 74 -15.37 0.47 11.29
C PHE A 74 -16.66 0.97 10.61
N ALA A 75 -17.57 1.56 11.38
CA ALA A 75 -18.82 2.10 10.85
C ALA A 75 -18.58 3.21 9.80
N LEU A 76 -17.61 4.10 10.06
CA LEU A 76 -17.18 5.11 9.09
C LEU A 76 -16.61 4.47 7.83
N SER A 77 -15.82 3.40 7.96
CA SER A 77 -15.26 2.73 6.78
C SER A 77 -16.32 2.11 5.88
N GLN A 78 -17.35 1.49 6.47
CA GLN A 78 -18.48 0.93 5.73
C GLN A 78 -19.28 2.03 5.04
N GLN A 79 -19.55 3.14 5.74
CA GLN A 79 -20.30 4.26 5.17
C GLN A 79 -19.55 4.91 3.98
N PHE A 80 -18.24 5.09 4.10
CA PHE A 80 -17.41 5.74 3.09
C PHE A 80 -16.69 4.77 2.14
N HIS A 81 -17.04 3.48 2.17
CA HIS A 81 -16.45 2.41 1.35
C HIS A 81 -14.91 2.35 1.37
N TYR A 82 -14.32 2.66 2.53
CA TYR A 82 -12.88 2.55 2.71
C TYR A 82 -12.49 1.09 3.03
N PRO A 83 -11.44 0.54 2.39
CA PRO A 83 -10.84 -0.71 2.82
C PRO A 83 -10.39 -0.59 4.28
N TYR A 84 -10.99 -1.40 5.15
CA TYR A 84 -10.77 -1.34 6.59
C TYR A 84 -10.63 -2.73 7.17
N ALA A 85 -9.47 -3.01 7.77
CA ALA A 85 -9.17 -4.32 8.32
C ALA A 85 -9.92 -4.58 9.64
N ALA A 86 -10.36 -5.82 9.85
CA ALA A 86 -10.97 -6.28 11.10
C ALA A 86 -10.02 -6.09 12.30
N GLU A 87 -10.59 -5.91 13.50
CA GLU A 87 -9.90 -5.53 14.75
C GLU A 87 -8.68 -6.43 15.08
N ASP A 88 -8.80 -7.75 14.91
CA ASP A 88 -7.70 -8.70 15.13
C ASP A 88 -6.50 -8.50 14.19
N ARG A 89 -6.72 -7.90 13.02
CA ARG A 89 -5.68 -7.63 11.99
C ARG A 89 -5.18 -6.20 12.00
N ARG A 90 -5.77 -5.26 12.74
CA ARG A 90 -5.12 -3.96 13.00
C ARG A 90 -3.90 -4.08 13.92
N LYS A 91 -3.67 -5.29 14.48
CA LYS A 91 -2.39 -5.74 15.04
C LYS A 91 -1.38 -6.21 13.97
N ALA A 92 -1.72 -6.18 12.68
CA ALA A 92 -0.80 -6.46 11.58
C ALA A 92 0.16 -5.28 11.43
N ASN A 93 1.25 -5.35 12.20
CA ASN A 93 2.40 -4.46 12.22
C ASN A 93 2.07 -2.94 12.39
N PRO A 94 2.51 -2.29 13.49
CA PRO A 94 2.26 -0.87 13.73
C PRO A 94 2.75 0.07 12.62
N GLU A 95 3.64 -0.41 11.74
CA GLU A 95 4.11 0.32 10.57
C GLU A 95 3.04 0.59 9.50
N LEU A 96 1.96 -0.19 9.43
CA LEU A 96 0.89 0.00 8.43
C LEU A 96 -0.13 1.07 8.88
N VAL A 97 0.34 2.28 9.14
CA VAL A 97 -0.46 3.38 9.70
C VAL A 97 -1.68 3.75 8.84
N ALA A 98 -1.56 3.70 7.51
CA ALA A 98 -2.65 3.99 6.59
C ALA A 98 -3.75 2.91 6.59
N LEU A 99 -3.42 1.69 7.05
CA LEU A 99 -4.36 0.58 7.21
C LEU A 99 -4.94 0.53 8.63
N ASN A 100 -4.09 0.73 9.64
CA ASN A 100 -4.44 0.58 11.05
C ASN A 100 -5.21 1.78 11.58
N GLN A 101 -4.89 2.98 11.10
CA GLN A 101 -5.53 4.25 11.49
C GLN A 101 -5.92 5.06 10.26
N PRO A 102 -6.85 4.58 9.42
CA PRO A 102 -7.15 5.21 8.13
C PRO A 102 -7.73 6.62 8.27
N PHE A 103 -8.29 6.98 9.43
CA PHE A 103 -8.78 8.34 9.70
C PHE A 103 -7.80 9.19 10.53
N GLY A 104 -6.59 8.68 10.79
CA GLY A 104 -5.54 9.38 11.52
C GLY A 104 -4.78 10.39 10.67
N VAL A 105 -4.06 11.29 11.34
CA VAL A 105 -3.28 12.36 10.69
C VAL A 105 -2.25 11.80 9.71
N GLN A 106 -1.56 10.71 10.08
CA GLN A 106 -0.57 10.07 9.21
C GLN A 106 -1.19 9.52 7.92
N ALA A 107 -2.37 8.89 8.01
CA ALA A 107 -3.08 8.40 6.84
C ALA A 107 -3.48 9.55 5.90
N GLU A 108 -3.91 10.68 6.45
CA GLU A 108 -4.22 11.87 5.65
C GLU A 108 -2.98 12.44 4.95
N SER A 109 -1.82 12.48 5.62
CA SER A 109 -0.55 12.86 4.99
C SER A 109 -0.20 11.94 3.81
N PHE A 110 -0.37 10.62 3.95
CA PHE A 110 -0.16 9.69 2.83
C PHE A 110 -1.17 9.91 1.69
N ARG A 111 -2.44 10.25 1.97
CA ARG A 111 -3.41 10.60 0.92
C ARG A 111 -3.03 11.87 0.17
N ALA A 112 -2.56 12.90 0.88
CA ALA A 112 -2.08 14.13 0.26
C ALA A 112 -0.88 13.85 -0.67
N ILE A 113 0.08 13.05 -0.20
CA ILE A 113 1.25 12.63 -0.99
C ILE A 113 0.81 11.81 -2.21
N ARG A 114 -0.09 10.83 -2.02
CA ARG A 114 -0.67 10.05 -3.12
C ARG A 114 -1.30 10.94 -4.18
N SER A 115 -2.12 11.93 -3.80
CA SER A 115 -2.74 12.86 -4.75
C SER A 115 -1.70 13.65 -5.54
N GLN A 116 -0.63 14.13 -4.88
CA GLN A 116 0.46 14.82 -5.57
C GLN A 116 1.21 13.90 -6.56
N ILE A 117 1.44 12.64 -6.18
CA ILE A 117 2.06 11.64 -7.06
C ILE A 117 1.17 11.37 -8.28
N MET A 118 -0.14 11.21 -8.07
CA MET A 118 -1.13 11.02 -9.15
C MET A 118 -1.06 12.15 -10.18
N MET A 119 -1.08 13.40 -9.74
CA MET A 119 -1.01 14.57 -10.62
C MET A 119 0.33 14.74 -11.35
N ARG A 120 1.42 14.16 -10.83
CA ARG A 120 2.77 14.32 -11.42
C ARG A 120 3.17 13.18 -12.34
N LEU A 121 2.70 11.97 -12.05
CA LEU A 121 3.16 10.74 -12.70
C LEU A 121 2.09 10.00 -13.51
N PHE A 122 0.81 10.16 -13.17
CA PHE A 122 -0.28 9.36 -13.74
C PHE A 122 -1.24 10.19 -14.61
N ASN A 123 -0.71 11.19 -15.31
CA ASN A 123 -1.50 12.02 -16.21
C ASN A 123 -1.81 11.28 -17.51
N GLU A 124 -3.02 11.49 -18.03
CA GLU A 124 -3.46 10.92 -19.31
C GLU A 124 -2.50 11.30 -20.45
N GLY A 125 -2.15 10.32 -21.28
CA GLY A 125 -1.23 10.49 -22.41
C GLY A 125 0.26 10.36 -22.08
N GLN A 126 0.64 10.19 -20.81
CA GLN A 126 2.03 9.85 -20.45
C GLN A 126 2.28 8.34 -20.41
N GLU A 127 3.53 7.95 -20.66
CA GLU A 127 3.97 6.57 -20.50
C GLU A 127 3.81 6.11 -19.05
N ARG A 128 3.20 4.92 -18.85
CA ARG A 128 3.04 4.33 -17.52
C ARG A 128 4.41 4.01 -16.91
N ARG A 129 4.59 4.37 -15.65
CA ARG A 129 5.85 4.20 -14.90
C ARG A 129 5.57 3.49 -13.58
N ALA A 130 6.51 2.65 -13.16
CA ALA A 130 6.57 2.20 -11.78
C ALA A 130 7.29 3.26 -10.95
N ILE A 131 7.04 3.29 -9.64
CA ILE A 131 7.64 4.24 -8.72
C ILE A 131 8.65 3.52 -7.85
N ALA A 132 9.94 3.77 -8.07
CA ALA A 132 10.98 3.34 -7.16
C ALA A 132 11.02 4.26 -5.94
N VAL A 133 10.96 3.68 -4.74
CA VAL A 133 11.12 4.40 -3.47
C VAL A 133 12.55 4.19 -3.01
N VAL A 134 13.33 5.27 -3.01
CA VAL A 134 14.78 5.25 -2.76
C VAL A 134 15.12 6.13 -1.56
N SER A 135 16.18 5.80 -0.83
CA SER A 135 16.72 6.66 0.23
C SER A 135 18.26 6.61 0.25
N PRO A 136 18.92 7.64 0.80
CA PRO A 136 20.36 7.62 0.99
C PRO A 136 20.80 6.45 1.88
N ASP A 137 20.20 6.35 3.06
CA ASP A 137 20.69 5.51 4.13
C ASP A 137 19.68 4.44 4.56
N SER A 138 20.20 3.36 5.16
CA SER A 138 19.36 2.34 5.78
C SER A 138 18.72 2.91 7.04
N GLY A 139 17.42 2.68 7.23
CA GLY A 139 16.68 3.25 8.35
C GLY A 139 16.05 4.63 8.09
N ASP A 140 16.10 5.13 6.85
CA ASP A 140 15.40 6.36 6.43
C ASP A 140 13.87 6.19 6.29
N GLY A 141 13.33 5.00 6.58
CA GLY A 141 11.87 4.77 6.50
C GLY A 141 11.32 4.52 5.10
N LYS A 142 12.16 4.24 4.11
CA LYS A 142 11.76 3.88 2.73
C LYS A 142 10.74 2.73 2.64
N THR A 143 10.98 1.61 3.33
CA THR A 143 10.08 0.45 3.37
C THR A 143 8.71 0.80 3.97
N PHE A 144 8.72 1.54 5.08
CA PHE A 144 7.51 2.06 5.73
C PHE A 144 6.72 2.97 4.79
N PHE A 145 7.42 3.88 4.12
CA PHE A 145 6.81 4.80 3.17
C PHE A 145 6.22 4.04 1.97
N ALA A 146 6.97 3.11 1.37
CA ALA A 146 6.51 2.32 0.23
C ALA A 146 5.26 1.48 0.57
N ALA A 147 5.22 0.86 1.75
CA ALA A 147 4.10 0.07 2.22
C ALA A 147 2.81 0.92 2.35
N ASN A 148 2.90 2.07 3.03
CA ASN A 148 1.75 2.94 3.25
C ASN A 148 1.31 3.69 1.98
N LEU A 149 2.25 4.04 1.10
CA LEU A 149 1.90 4.56 -0.23
C LEU A 149 1.12 3.50 -1.03
N ALA A 150 1.55 2.24 -1.02
CA ALA A 150 0.85 1.17 -1.70
C ALA A 150 -0.57 0.93 -1.12
N VAL A 151 -0.72 0.98 0.21
CA VAL A 151 -2.04 0.91 0.87
C VAL A 151 -2.95 2.06 0.39
N THR A 152 -2.47 3.30 0.42
CA THR A 152 -3.30 4.45 0.02
C THR A 152 -3.63 4.48 -1.47
N LEU A 153 -2.75 3.97 -2.33
CA LEU A 153 -3.05 3.77 -3.76
C LEU A 153 -4.13 2.70 -3.94
N ALA A 154 -4.03 1.56 -3.24
CA ALA A 154 -5.03 0.50 -3.31
C ALA A 154 -6.41 0.95 -2.79
N GLN A 155 -6.46 1.90 -1.85
CA GLN A 155 -7.71 2.50 -1.36
C GLN A 155 -8.48 3.30 -2.44
N LEU A 156 -7.86 3.63 -3.59
CA LEU A 156 -8.57 4.20 -4.74
C LEU A 156 -9.33 3.14 -5.56
N GLY A 157 -9.18 1.85 -5.23
CA GLY A 157 -9.82 0.73 -5.92
C GLY A 157 -8.98 0.11 -7.05
N GLY A 158 -8.03 0.87 -7.62
CA GLY A 158 -7.12 0.37 -8.65
C GLY A 158 -6.17 -0.72 -8.15
N ARG A 159 -5.85 -1.69 -9.02
CA ARG A 159 -4.95 -2.81 -8.69
C ARG A 159 -3.55 -2.26 -8.45
N THR A 160 -3.10 -2.34 -7.20
CA THR A 160 -1.80 -1.84 -6.76
C THR A 160 -0.89 -3.01 -6.42
N LEU A 161 0.33 -2.99 -6.96
CA LEU A 161 1.39 -3.93 -6.61
C LEU A 161 2.52 -3.19 -5.89
N LEU A 162 2.92 -3.72 -4.74
CA LEU A 162 4.17 -3.40 -4.08
C LEU A 162 5.21 -4.49 -4.35
N VAL A 163 6.33 -4.13 -4.94
CA VAL A 163 7.46 -5.03 -5.17
C VAL A 163 8.53 -4.74 -4.12
N ASP A 164 8.92 -5.76 -3.35
CA ASP A 164 10.13 -5.72 -2.53
C ASP A 164 11.31 -6.04 -3.45
N ALA A 165 12.03 -5.01 -3.88
CA ALA A 165 13.27 -5.11 -4.64
C ALA A 165 14.51 -4.81 -3.77
N ASP A 166 14.35 -4.74 -2.44
CA ASP A 166 15.47 -4.72 -1.50
C ASP A 166 16.02 -6.14 -1.34
N LEU A 167 16.74 -6.60 -2.36
CA LEU A 167 17.39 -7.91 -2.37
C LEU A 167 18.53 -8.05 -1.34
N ARG A 168 18.84 -6.98 -0.58
CA ARG A 168 19.90 -6.95 0.45
C ARG A 168 19.32 -7.08 1.86
N GLY A 169 18.17 -6.45 2.12
CA GLY A 169 17.48 -6.47 3.40
C GLY A 169 15.96 -6.50 3.24
N PRO A 170 15.38 -7.58 2.66
CA PRO A 170 13.95 -7.65 2.37
C PRO A 170 13.11 -7.59 3.64
N ARG A 171 12.00 -6.86 3.59
CA ARG A 171 11.20 -6.61 4.80
C ARG A 171 9.71 -6.46 4.55
N GLN A 172 9.26 -6.27 3.30
CA GLN A 172 7.83 -6.10 3.01
C GLN A 172 7.02 -7.32 3.44
N HIS A 173 7.59 -8.52 3.33
CA HIS A 173 6.94 -9.74 3.82
C HIS A 173 6.63 -9.71 5.32
N ALA A 174 7.52 -9.16 6.14
CA ALA A 174 7.32 -8.98 7.58
C ALA A 174 6.36 -7.83 7.91
N VAL A 175 6.35 -6.77 7.08
CA VAL A 175 5.39 -5.67 7.22
C VAL A 175 3.97 -6.14 6.97
N PHE A 176 3.75 -6.94 5.91
CA PHE A 176 2.42 -7.43 5.53
C PHE A 176 2.05 -8.79 6.12
N GLY A 177 2.96 -9.47 6.82
CA GLY A 177 2.72 -10.79 7.41
C GLY A 177 2.47 -11.89 6.38
N ILE A 178 3.20 -11.86 5.26
CA ILE A 178 3.06 -12.79 4.13
C ILE A 178 4.25 -13.73 4.00
N ASP A 179 4.10 -14.80 3.21
CA ASP A 179 5.15 -15.78 2.94
C ASP A 179 6.31 -15.16 2.12
N ASN A 180 7.56 -15.55 2.39
CA ASN A 180 8.75 -15.10 1.67
C ASN A 180 9.63 -16.26 1.15
N SER A 181 9.04 -17.44 0.93
CA SER A 181 9.74 -18.62 0.41
C SER A 181 10.00 -18.52 -1.10
N ALA A 182 9.19 -17.76 -1.81
CA ALA A 182 9.22 -17.56 -3.26
C ALA A 182 8.93 -16.09 -3.59
N GLY A 183 9.52 -15.58 -4.67
CA GLY A 183 9.42 -14.15 -4.97
C GLY A 183 10.32 -13.63 -6.09
N LEU A 184 10.62 -12.34 -6.05
CA LEU A 184 11.36 -11.60 -7.08
C LEU A 184 12.68 -12.29 -7.46
N SER A 185 13.48 -12.71 -6.48
CA SER A 185 14.77 -13.37 -6.68
C SER A 185 14.64 -14.65 -7.53
N GLY A 186 13.61 -15.45 -7.25
CA GLY A 186 13.29 -16.66 -8.01
C GLY A 186 12.93 -16.36 -9.46
N ILE A 187 12.04 -15.39 -9.66
CA ILE A 187 11.61 -14.93 -10.99
C ILE A 187 12.82 -14.46 -11.81
N LEU A 188 13.68 -13.61 -11.25
CA LEU A 188 14.85 -13.07 -11.95
C LEU A 188 15.93 -14.13 -12.22
N SER A 189 15.95 -15.19 -11.41
CA SER A 189 16.80 -16.37 -11.63
C SER A 189 16.21 -17.36 -12.64
N GLY A 190 15.01 -17.08 -13.18
CA GLY A 190 14.32 -17.95 -14.13
C GLY A 190 13.69 -19.20 -13.50
N ARG A 191 13.54 -19.24 -12.18
CA ARG A 191 12.85 -20.32 -11.48
C ARG A 191 11.33 -20.16 -11.66
N ALA A 192 10.67 -21.26 -11.97
CA ALA A 192 9.21 -21.30 -12.00
C ALA A 192 8.70 -21.44 -10.56
N GLU A 193 8.18 -20.36 -10.00
CA GLU A 193 7.62 -20.32 -8.65
C GLU A 193 6.14 -19.98 -8.73
N ALA A 194 5.29 -20.77 -8.07
CA ALA A 194 3.86 -20.51 -8.02
C ALA A 194 3.53 -19.50 -6.91
N LYS A 195 2.46 -18.71 -7.11
CA LYS A 195 1.92 -17.79 -6.08
C LYS A 195 2.92 -16.75 -5.53
N VAL A 196 3.88 -16.32 -6.35
CA VAL A 196 4.88 -15.30 -5.98
C VAL A 196 4.30 -13.92 -5.70
N ILE A 197 3.16 -13.57 -6.30
CA ILE A 197 2.42 -12.34 -5.99
C ILE A 197 1.27 -12.70 -5.07
N GLN A 198 1.25 -12.11 -3.88
CA GLN A 198 0.29 -12.41 -2.83
C GLN A 198 -0.65 -11.22 -2.62
N GLN A 199 -1.96 -11.49 -2.58
CA GLN A 199 -2.95 -10.47 -2.25
C GLN A 199 -2.90 -10.18 -0.74
N VAL A 200 -2.93 -8.92 -0.36
CA VAL A 200 -2.92 -8.51 1.05
C VAL A 200 -4.32 -8.72 1.63
N VAL A 201 -4.39 -9.51 2.69
CA VAL A 201 -5.66 -9.83 3.33
C VAL A 201 -6.25 -8.56 3.96
N GLY A 202 -7.49 -8.22 3.60
CA GLY A 202 -8.18 -7.02 4.10
C GLY A 202 -7.99 -5.77 3.23
N VAL A 203 -7.16 -5.84 2.19
CA VAL A 203 -7.03 -4.78 1.18
C VAL A 203 -7.14 -5.43 -0.21
N PRO A 204 -8.35 -5.65 -0.74
CA PRO A 204 -8.56 -6.47 -1.93
C PRO A 204 -7.76 -6.03 -3.17
N SER A 205 -7.54 -4.72 -3.34
CA SER A 205 -6.81 -4.18 -4.49
C SER A 205 -5.29 -4.12 -4.29
N LEU A 206 -4.75 -4.55 -3.14
CA LEU A 206 -3.32 -4.53 -2.86
C LEU A 206 -2.69 -5.92 -2.99
N PHE A 207 -1.57 -5.97 -3.70
CA PHE A 207 -0.76 -7.15 -3.91
C PHE A 207 0.69 -6.85 -3.55
N VAL A 208 1.42 -7.86 -3.09
CA VAL A 208 2.84 -7.76 -2.76
C VAL A 208 3.61 -8.86 -3.48
N LEU A 209 4.71 -8.48 -4.13
CA LEU A 209 5.75 -9.38 -4.62
C LEU A 209 6.94 -9.28 -3.66
N PRO A 210 7.13 -10.24 -2.74
CA PRO A 210 8.26 -10.23 -1.83
C PRO A 210 9.54 -10.68 -2.56
N VAL A 211 10.69 -10.58 -1.90
CA VAL A 211 11.98 -10.98 -2.50
C VAL A 211 12.08 -12.49 -2.73
N GLY A 212 11.52 -13.29 -1.84
CA GLY A 212 11.80 -14.72 -1.75
C GLY A 212 13.15 -14.96 -1.06
N ILE A 213 13.86 -15.99 -1.50
CA ILE A 213 15.21 -16.30 -1.03
C ILE A 213 16.20 -15.22 -1.46
N THR A 214 16.85 -14.57 -0.49
CA THR A 214 17.88 -13.55 -0.72
C THR A 214 19.00 -14.11 -1.60
N PRO A 215 19.28 -13.49 -2.75
CA PRO A 215 20.33 -13.95 -3.65
C PRO A 215 21.72 -13.49 -3.18
N PRO A 216 22.81 -14.20 -3.55
CA PRO A 216 24.18 -13.77 -3.24
C PRO A 216 24.67 -12.61 -4.13
N ASN A 217 23.94 -12.30 -5.22
CA ASN A 217 24.34 -11.37 -6.28
C ASN A 217 23.18 -10.43 -6.67
N PRO A 218 22.74 -9.54 -5.75
CA PRO A 218 21.53 -8.73 -5.91
C PRO A 218 21.61 -7.75 -7.08
N LEU A 219 22.73 -7.03 -7.22
CA LEU A 219 22.92 -6.02 -8.27
C LEU A 219 22.88 -6.67 -9.66
N GLU A 220 23.61 -7.76 -9.85
CA GLU A 220 23.69 -8.47 -11.12
C GLU A 220 22.34 -9.07 -11.54
N LEU A 221 21.42 -9.33 -10.59
CA LEU A 221 20.07 -9.79 -10.91
C LEU A 221 19.18 -8.66 -11.42
N VAL A 222 19.26 -7.47 -10.82
CA VAL A 222 18.43 -6.32 -11.23
C VAL A 222 18.96 -5.60 -12.48
N GLU A 223 20.25 -5.72 -12.78
CA GLU A 223 20.85 -5.17 -14.01
C GLU A 223 20.41 -5.94 -15.26
N ARG A 224 20.12 -7.24 -15.13
CA ARG A 224 19.73 -8.09 -16.25
C ARG A 224 18.47 -7.57 -16.96
N PRO A 225 18.34 -7.82 -18.28
CA PRO A 225 17.14 -7.46 -19.04
C PRO A 225 15.84 -8.03 -18.46
N ALA A 226 15.93 -9.15 -17.72
CA ALA A 226 14.80 -9.79 -17.07
C ALA A 226 14.04 -8.87 -16.11
N PHE A 227 14.74 -8.03 -15.34
CA PHE A 227 14.07 -7.11 -14.40
C PHE A 227 13.25 -6.04 -15.14
N GLY A 228 13.82 -5.42 -16.19
CA GLY A 228 13.09 -4.47 -17.01
C GLY A 228 11.89 -5.08 -17.76
N LEU A 229 12.02 -6.33 -18.21
CA LEU A 229 10.90 -7.09 -18.80
C LEU A 229 9.80 -7.34 -17.78
N LEU A 230 10.16 -7.75 -16.56
CA LEU A 230 9.22 -7.95 -15.47
C LEU A 230 8.47 -6.66 -15.14
N VAL A 231 9.17 -5.53 -14.95
CA VAL A 231 8.51 -4.25 -14.65
C VAL A 231 7.48 -3.87 -15.71
N ARG A 232 7.79 -4.05 -17.00
CA ARG A 232 6.83 -3.82 -18.09
C ARG A 232 5.61 -4.75 -18.03
N GLU A 233 5.83 -6.02 -17.72
CA GLU A 233 4.73 -6.98 -17.54
C GLU A 233 3.83 -6.61 -16.36
N LEU A 234 4.42 -6.17 -15.25
CA LEU A 234 3.69 -5.74 -14.07
C LEU A 234 2.87 -4.47 -14.36
N LEU A 235 3.42 -3.50 -15.08
CA LEU A 235 2.70 -2.28 -15.50
C LEU A 235 1.51 -2.54 -16.45
N ALA A 236 1.51 -3.68 -17.15
CA ALA A 236 0.37 -4.11 -17.97
C ALA A 236 -0.74 -4.77 -17.13
N LYS A 237 -0.43 -5.27 -15.93
CA LYS A 237 -1.36 -6.04 -15.07
C LYS A 237 -1.90 -5.24 -13.88
N PHE A 238 -1.17 -4.20 -13.47
CA PHE A 238 -1.49 -3.36 -12.31
C PHE A 238 -1.60 -1.90 -12.73
N ASP A 239 -2.55 -1.19 -12.13
CA ASP A 239 -2.76 0.24 -12.34
C ASP A 239 -1.64 1.06 -11.70
N HIS A 240 -1.14 0.58 -10.56
CA HIS A 240 -0.03 1.19 -9.83
C HIS A 240 1.01 0.14 -9.43
N VAL A 241 2.28 0.44 -9.67
CA VAL A 241 3.41 -0.40 -9.25
C VAL A 241 4.37 0.45 -8.43
N VAL A 242 4.53 0.11 -7.15
CA VAL A 242 5.48 0.72 -6.21
C VAL A 242 6.60 -0.28 -5.99
N VAL A 243 7.85 0.17 -5.99
CA VAL A 243 9.04 -0.68 -5.86
C VAL A 243 9.90 -0.17 -4.71
N ASP A 244 9.99 -0.93 -3.62
CA ASP A 244 10.91 -0.68 -2.52
C ASP A 244 12.31 -1.14 -2.94
N THR A 245 13.33 -0.28 -2.88
CA THR A 245 14.70 -0.59 -3.35
C THR A 245 15.62 -0.91 -2.17
N PRO A 246 16.90 -1.26 -2.30
CA PRO A 246 17.86 -1.09 -1.19
C PRO A 246 18.21 0.39 -0.98
N ALA A 247 18.82 0.72 0.16
CA ALA A 247 19.39 2.06 0.41
C ALA A 247 20.61 2.32 -0.49
N ALA A 248 20.78 3.57 -0.93
CA ALA A 248 21.85 3.94 -1.85
C ALA A 248 23.27 3.78 -1.26
N GLN A 249 23.41 3.85 0.08
CA GLN A 249 24.66 3.55 0.77
C GLN A 249 25.22 2.15 0.49
N TYR A 250 24.39 1.21 0.03
CA TYR A 250 24.81 -0.17 -0.28
C TYR A 250 25.31 -0.35 -1.71
N GLY A 251 25.18 0.65 -2.57
CA GLY A 251 25.63 0.61 -3.96
C GLY A 251 24.57 1.12 -4.95
N SER A 252 24.77 0.79 -6.22
CA SER A 252 24.00 1.34 -7.35
C SER A 252 22.65 0.67 -7.60
N ASP A 253 22.29 -0.36 -6.82
CA ASP A 253 21.06 -1.15 -6.99
C ASP A 253 19.81 -0.25 -7.08
N SER A 254 19.70 0.77 -6.21
CA SER A 254 18.55 1.68 -6.18
C SER A 254 18.43 2.54 -7.45
N ALA A 255 19.55 3.03 -7.98
CA ALA A 255 19.60 3.79 -9.23
C ALA A 255 19.27 2.91 -10.44
N VAL A 256 19.79 1.68 -10.49
CA VAL A 256 19.45 0.69 -11.53
C VAL A 256 17.96 0.36 -11.51
N ILE A 257 17.41 0.10 -10.32
CA ILE A 257 15.98 -0.18 -10.16
C ILE A 257 15.14 1.04 -10.59
N ALA A 258 15.50 2.25 -10.14
CA ALA A 258 14.82 3.49 -10.51
C ALA A 258 14.81 3.71 -12.03
N ALA A 259 15.95 3.50 -12.71
CA ALA A 259 16.06 3.60 -14.16
C ALA A 259 15.09 2.67 -14.89
N ARG A 260 14.86 1.47 -14.35
CA ARG A 260 13.93 0.47 -14.93
C ARG A 260 12.47 0.75 -14.57
N CYS A 261 12.21 1.38 -13.42
CA CYS A 261 10.88 1.80 -13.02
C CYS A 261 10.38 3.02 -13.81
N GLY A 262 11.31 3.91 -14.20
CA GLY A 262 11.01 5.12 -14.97
C GLY A 262 10.59 6.31 -14.12
N ALA A 263 10.28 6.12 -12.83
CA ALA A 263 10.11 7.20 -11.86
C ALA A 263 10.74 6.83 -10.52
N ALA A 264 11.21 7.84 -9.79
CA ALA A 264 11.79 7.70 -8.47
C ALA A 264 11.18 8.70 -7.48
N LEU A 265 10.98 8.28 -6.25
CA LEU A 265 10.61 9.11 -5.12
C LEU A 265 11.67 8.93 -4.03
N VAL A 266 12.28 10.04 -3.62
CA VAL A 266 13.35 10.02 -2.62
C VAL A 266 12.74 10.18 -1.24
N VAL A 267 13.15 9.35 -0.29
CA VAL A 267 12.78 9.43 1.12
C VAL A 267 14.00 9.85 1.92
N ALA A 268 13.83 10.86 2.77
CA ALA A 268 14.83 11.34 3.72
C ALA A 268 14.22 11.38 5.13
N ARG A 269 15.03 11.09 6.14
CA ARG A 269 14.65 11.12 7.54
C ARG A 269 15.11 12.42 8.20
N GLN A 270 14.16 13.12 8.78
CA GLN A 270 14.36 14.38 9.46
C GLN A 270 15.40 14.22 10.59
N GLY A 271 16.37 15.13 10.63
CA GLY A 271 17.43 15.13 11.64
C GLY A 271 18.40 13.94 11.58
N LYS A 272 18.31 13.07 10.55
CA LYS A 272 19.18 11.90 10.38
C LYS A 272 19.88 11.86 9.03
N SER A 273 19.13 11.95 7.93
CA SER A 273 19.73 11.91 6.59
C SER A 273 20.58 13.16 6.36
N GLN A 274 21.82 12.96 5.91
CA GLN A 274 22.72 14.07 5.63
C GLN A 274 22.36 14.74 4.31
N VAL A 275 22.43 16.07 4.26
CA VAL A 275 22.14 16.85 3.05
C VAL A 275 23.06 16.44 1.90
N VAL A 276 24.32 16.15 2.17
CA VAL A 276 25.30 15.70 1.16
C VAL A 276 24.88 14.35 0.56
N SER A 277 24.56 13.35 1.38
CA SER A 277 24.08 12.05 0.89
C SER A 277 22.81 12.16 0.05
N LEU A 278 21.91 13.09 0.42
CA LEU A 278 20.70 13.38 -0.36
C LEU A 278 21.01 14.02 -1.71
N GLN A 279 21.96 14.98 -1.74
CA GLN A 279 22.43 15.61 -2.97
C GLN A 279 23.09 14.59 -3.90
N ASP A 280 23.95 13.73 -3.37
CA ASP A 280 24.61 12.66 -4.13
C ASP A 280 23.60 11.68 -4.71
N LEU A 281 22.59 11.27 -3.93
CA LEU A 281 21.51 10.42 -4.42
C LEU A 281 20.73 11.09 -5.56
N VAL A 282 20.35 12.36 -5.40
CA VAL A 282 19.61 13.10 -6.43
C VAL A 282 20.45 13.28 -7.69
N ALA A 283 21.75 13.57 -7.56
CA ALA A 283 22.68 13.67 -8.68
C ALA A 283 22.79 12.32 -9.42
N ASN A 284 22.99 11.23 -8.69
CA ASN A 284 23.04 9.88 -9.29
C ASN A 284 21.74 9.50 -9.99
N LEU A 285 20.58 9.88 -9.46
CA LEU A 285 19.28 9.64 -10.11
C LEU A 285 19.11 10.50 -11.37
N ALA A 286 19.65 11.71 -11.41
CA ALA A 286 19.59 12.59 -12.57
C ALA A 286 20.37 12.05 -13.78
N GLU A 287 21.38 11.20 -13.54
CA GLU A 287 22.11 10.46 -14.59
C GLU A 287 21.32 9.25 -15.14
N THR A 288 20.13 8.97 -14.60
CA THR A 288 19.25 7.88 -15.06
C THR A 288 18.07 8.43 -15.89
N PRO A 289 17.41 7.60 -16.72
CA PRO A 289 16.17 7.99 -17.39
C PRO A 289 14.95 8.12 -16.45
N ALA A 290 15.13 7.91 -15.14
CA ALA A 290 14.04 7.96 -14.17
C ALA A 290 13.61 9.41 -13.91
N LYS A 291 12.30 9.68 -13.98
CA LYS A 291 11.74 10.96 -13.59
C LYS A 291 11.73 11.06 -12.06
N LEU A 292 12.42 12.05 -11.49
CA LEU A 292 12.30 12.36 -10.08
C LEU A 292 10.92 12.97 -9.79
N ALA A 293 10.08 12.22 -9.07
CA ALA A 293 8.73 12.63 -8.72
C ALA A 293 8.70 13.64 -7.56
N GLY A 294 9.71 13.59 -6.69
CA GLY A 294 9.87 14.47 -5.55
C GLY A 294 10.72 13.86 -4.44
N VAL A 295 10.85 14.61 -3.35
CA VAL A 295 11.50 14.21 -2.10
C VAL A 295 10.46 14.24 -0.99
N ILE A 296 10.42 13.21 -0.17
CA ILE A 296 9.59 13.09 1.02
C ILE A 296 10.50 13.15 2.24
N VAL A 297 10.17 14.02 3.19
CA VAL A 297 10.81 14.06 4.50
C VAL A 297 9.88 13.35 5.49
N ASN A 298 10.40 12.36 6.21
CA ASN A 298 9.68 11.66 7.26
C ASN A 298 10.39 11.79 8.61
N GLU A 299 9.67 11.46 9.68
CA GLU A 299 10.20 11.39 11.05
C GLU A 299 10.21 9.93 11.55
N PHE A 300 10.54 8.99 10.66
CA PHE A 300 10.51 7.54 10.95
C PHE A 300 11.32 7.17 12.21
#